data_AF-A0A964R9I1-F1
#
_entry.id   AF-A0A964R9I1-F1
#
_cell.length_a   1.000
_cell.length_b   1.000
_cell.length_c   1.000
_cell.angle_alpha   90.00
_cell.angle_beta   90.00
_cell.angle_gamma   90.00
#
_symmetry.space_group_name_H-M   'P 1'
#
loop_
_entity.id
_entity.type
_entity.pdbx_description
1 polymer ?
#
loop_
_entity_poly.entity_id
_entity_poly.type
_entity_poly.pdbx_seq_one_letter_code
_entity_poly.pdbx_strand_id
1 'polypeptide(L)'
;MKNPNLLLAALSWASLPLIADPRIDSWITHRSGRYARVYLNDAALQSGTSVTTWSNGSQTQAQPAYAGLQELASDSNWVYIRTTGLALHPMGPWLNGTFPNLPTNRKTLYRIPRNPTVPTTHTLTGLGVIGCFVDGVAMFDSRDGFVWTGAAEAGMGNGYWNREAYVNEGATFDPGYAHQEGSGTHHYHANPVALRYLLGDHVDFDTTTRKYRESTAPVTRHSPILGWVSDGFPVYGPYAFSEATNAASSIRRMTSGFQRRNGQRGADNLSTGSRSTIPAWAQRAYGVGANQSGPAVSTQYPLGRYMEDNAFLGDLTQPTTGQKFVMGVDYDLDEHNGRWCVTPEFPKGTYAYFVAIAADGTPLYPYNIGRSYHGNPTGSVATEISTGAMTHFLGGTNAAVVVQPSMAAAASEVTLVWNALEGGTYSVERSTDLKTWTNAQTNIAAVKDQGTLRTATPGDAGFFRVRNTALAAFDPATGTATGGGGGGGGGIPPGGPTLTSVSPNTAARGTTVSLTMILGGMTPPPTLAPTSAQLGTFNGSNLQRNGNTVTATFTIPATAPSGPQTVSVTFPGPPGQGAVTFSLANALTIP
;
A
#
# COMPACT_ATOMS: atom_id res chain seq x y z
N MET A 1 33.63 -27.53 -43.92
CA MET A 1 33.97 -26.22 -43.30
C MET A 1 33.10 -25.14 -43.93
N LYS A 2 32.54 -24.27 -43.09
CA LYS A 2 31.72 -23.05 -43.38
C LYS A 2 30.21 -23.26 -43.59
N ASN A 3 29.45 -23.02 -42.51
CA ASN A 3 28.06 -22.57 -42.51
C ASN A 3 27.97 -21.14 -43.07
N PRO A 4 26.94 -20.78 -43.86
CA PRO A 4 26.54 -19.40 -44.05
C PRO A 4 25.37 -19.03 -43.12
N ASN A 5 25.47 -17.82 -42.58
CA ASN A 5 24.56 -17.19 -41.63
C ASN A 5 23.16 -16.93 -42.22
N LEU A 6 22.12 -17.19 -41.43
CA LEU A 6 20.80 -16.58 -41.58
C LEU A 6 20.56 -15.73 -40.33
N LEU A 7 20.63 -14.40 -40.50
CA LEU A 7 20.25 -13.43 -39.48
C LEU A 7 18.74 -13.57 -39.20
N LEU A 8 18.38 -13.96 -37.98
CA LEU A 8 17.04 -13.75 -37.45
C LEU A 8 16.92 -12.29 -37.02
N ALA A 9 16.12 -11.50 -37.74
CA ALA A 9 15.67 -10.20 -37.27
C ALA A 9 14.66 -10.43 -36.13
N ALA A 10 15.09 -10.23 -34.89
CA ALA A 10 14.20 -10.18 -33.74
C ALA A 10 13.40 -8.88 -33.79
N LEU A 11 12.15 -8.94 -34.27
CA LEU A 11 11.19 -7.86 -34.02
C LEU A 11 10.85 -7.89 -32.52
N SER A 12 11.50 -7.02 -31.75
CA SER A 12 11.10 -6.70 -30.39
C SER A 12 9.76 -5.98 -30.44
N TRP A 13 8.69 -6.67 -30.06
CA TRP A 13 7.41 -6.02 -29.77
C TRP A 13 7.62 -5.19 -28.52
N ALA A 14 7.77 -3.87 -28.69
CA ALA A 14 7.71 -2.94 -27.58
C ALA A 14 6.28 -2.97 -27.02
N SER A 15 6.07 -3.78 -25.98
CA SER A 15 4.97 -3.53 -25.05
C SER A 15 5.17 -2.11 -24.54
N LEU A 16 4.26 -1.19 -24.90
CA LEU A 16 4.23 0.12 -24.25
C LEU A 16 4.20 -0.13 -22.74
N PRO A 17 5.21 0.31 -21.98
CA PRO A 17 5.20 0.12 -20.55
C PRO A 17 3.96 0.83 -20.01
N LEU A 18 3.14 0.12 -19.24
CA LEU A 18 2.14 0.75 -18.39
C LEU A 18 2.93 1.75 -17.53
N ILE A 19 2.64 3.05 -17.67
CA ILE A 19 3.31 4.07 -16.87
C ILE A 19 2.86 3.83 -15.43
N ALA A 20 3.79 3.42 -14.57
CA ALA A 20 3.54 3.29 -13.13
C ALA A 20 3.01 4.63 -12.60
N ASP A 21 1.95 4.58 -11.81
CA ASP A 21 1.40 5.74 -11.11
C ASP A 21 1.73 5.58 -9.62
N PRO A 22 2.80 6.23 -9.12
CA PRO A 22 3.24 6.05 -7.74
C PRO A 22 2.16 6.35 -6.70
N ARG A 23 1.15 7.17 -7.05
CA ARG A 23 0.02 7.50 -6.17
C ARG A 23 -0.94 6.32 -5.96
N ILE A 24 -0.91 5.33 -6.85
CA ILE A 24 -1.73 4.11 -6.83
C ILE A 24 -0.86 2.89 -6.50
N ASP A 25 0.35 2.84 -7.03
CA ASP A 25 1.22 1.68 -6.93
C ASP A 25 1.96 1.57 -5.58
N SER A 26 2.00 2.64 -4.78
CA SER A 26 2.71 2.65 -3.49
C SER A 26 1.98 1.91 -2.36
N TRP A 27 0.69 1.61 -2.50
CA TRP A 27 -0.15 1.09 -1.41
C TRP A 27 0.06 -0.41 -1.15
N ILE A 28 0.09 -0.82 0.12
CA ILE A 28 0.26 -2.23 0.48
C ILE A 28 -1.08 -2.98 0.40
N THR A 29 -1.27 -3.74 -0.67
CA THR A 29 -2.51 -4.50 -0.93
C THR A 29 -2.39 -6.00 -0.64
N HIS A 30 -1.19 -6.57 -0.73
CA HIS A 30 -0.95 -8.01 -0.70
C HIS A 30 -1.15 -8.70 0.67
N ARG A 31 -1.61 -7.99 1.71
CA ARG A 31 -1.87 -8.51 3.07
C ARG A 31 -3.26 -8.13 3.62
N SER A 32 -4.12 -7.55 2.78
CA SER A 32 -5.46 -7.08 3.19
C SER A 32 -6.38 -8.21 3.68
N GLY A 33 -6.04 -9.47 3.42
CA GLY A 33 -6.79 -10.65 3.88
C GLY A 33 -6.39 -11.15 5.28
N ARG A 34 -5.45 -10.48 5.96
CA ARG A 34 -5.00 -10.84 7.32
C ARG A 34 -5.71 -10.02 8.38
N TYR A 35 -6.06 -10.63 9.50
CA TYR A 35 -6.58 -9.89 10.64
C TYR A 35 -5.52 -9.01 11.29
N ALA A 36 -5.95 -7.84 11.75
CA ALA A 36 -5.17 -7.00 12.66
C ALA A 36 -4.91 -7.75 13.97
N ARG A 37 -3.76 -7.47 14.57
CA ARG A 37 -3.23 -8.21 15.72
C ARG A 37 -2.69 -7.28 16.77
N VAL A 38 -2.85 -7.65 18.04
CA VAL A 38 -2.32 -6.92 19.20
C VAL A 38 -1.54 -7.87 20.10
N TYR A 39 -0.37 -7.43 20.56
CA TYR A 39 0.27 -7.97 21.76
C TYR A 39 -0.31 -7.25 22.98
N LEU A 40 -0.97 -7.97 23.88
CA LEU A 40 -1.65 -7.34 25.03
C LEU A 40 -0.68 -6.87 26.12
N ASN A 41 0.50 -7.49 26.22
CA ASN A 41 1.51 -7.20 27.22
C ASN A 41 2.90 -7.71 26.77
N ASP A 42 3.93 -7.44 27.55
CA ASP A 42 5.32 -7.78 27.21
C ASP A 42 5.56 -9.30 27.15
N ALA A 43 4.84 -10.10 27.94
CA ALA A 43 4.94 -11.56 27.90
C ALA A 43 4.34 -12.13 26.60
N ALA A 44 3.22 -11.56 26.15
CA ALA A 44 2.60 -11.85 24.85
C ALA A 44 3.54 -11.45 23.70
N LEU A 45 4.17 -10.27 23.79
CA LEU A 45 5.20 -9.83 22.87
C LEU A 45 6.37 -10.83 22.83
N GLN A 46 6.97 -11.19 23.98
CA GLN A 46 8.14 -12.09 24.04
C GLN A 46 7.85 -13.52 23.58
N SER A 47 6.64 -14.03 23.79
CA SER A 47 6.22 -15.33 23.27
C SER A 47 5.76 -15.29 21.81
N GLY A 48 5.48 -14.10 21.27
CA GLY A 48 4.90 -13.94 19.93
C GLY A 48 3.42 -14.26 19.85
N THR A 49 2.75 -14.30 21.00
CA THR A 49 1.32 -14.60 21.10
C THR A 49 0.51 -13.33 20.92
N SER A 50 -0.10 -13.15 19.75
CA SER A 50 -0.99 -12.02 19.46
C SER A 50 -2.45 -12.44 19.45
N VAL A 51 -3.36 -11.50 19.73
CA VAL A 51 -4.82 -11.69 19.62
C VAL A 51 -5.39 -10.89 18.45
N THR A 52 -6.55 -11.30 17.93
CA THR A 52 -7.29 -10.61 16.85
C THR A 52 -8.54 -9.88 17.34
N THR A 53 -8.83 -9.96 18.64
CA THR A 53 -9.92 -9.27 19.34
C THR A 53 -9.43 -8.79 20.69
N TRP A 54 -9.90 -7.63 21.16
CA TRP A 54 -9.45 -7.03 22.42
C TRP A 54 -10.49 -6.05 22.97
N SER A 55 -10.44 -5.79 24.28
CA SER A 55 -11.30 -4.82 24.96
C SER A 55 -10.68 -4.34 26.27
N ASN A 56 -10.93 -3.08 26.62
CA ASN A 56 -10.71 -2.52 27.95
C ASN A 56 -12.04 -2.07 28.62
N GLY A 57 -13.18 -2.53 28.09
CA GLY A 57 -14.53 -2.13 28.51
C GLY A 57 -15.07 -0.88 27.81
N SER A 58 -14.24 0.11 27.48
CA SER A 58 -14.65 1.34 26.78
C SER A 58 -14.42 1.26 25.26
N GLN A 59 -13.26 0.77 24.86
CA GLN A 59 -12.87 0.53 23.47
C GLN A 59 -12.79 -0.98 23.26
N THR A 60 -13.48 -1.46 22.22
CA THR A 60 -13.65 -2.88 21.99
C THR A 60 -13.57 -3.19 20.50
N GLN A 61 -12.72 -4.16 20.16
CA GLN A 61 -12.70 -4.84 18.88
C GLN A 61 -13.24 -6.27 19.10
N ALA A 62 -14.57 -6.40 19.11
CA ALA A 62 -15.27 -7.64 19.48
C ALA A 62 -15.18 -8.74 18.41
N GLN A 63 -15.00 -8.33 17.15
CA GLN A 63 -14.78 -9.23 16.01
C GLN A 63 -13.46 -8.88 15.36
N PRO A 64 -12.73 -9.84 14.79
CA PRO A 64 -11.52 -9.56 14.02
C PRO A 64 -11.80 -8.53 12.92
N ALA A 65 -10.87 -7.63 12.67
CA ALA A 65 -10.92 -6.71 11.54
C ALA A 65 -9.72 -6.99 10.63
N TYR A 66 -9.90 -6.90 9.32
CA TYR A 66 -8.77 -7.00 8.39
C TYR A 66 -7.83 -5.80 8.53
N ALA A 67 -6.53 -6.05 8.54
CA ALA A 67 -5.52 -5.01 8.67
C ALA A 67 -5.33 -4.22 7.36
N GLY A 68 -4.98 -2.95 7.51
CA GLY A 68 -4.64 -2.03 6.43
C GLY A 68 -5.74 -1.76 5.41
N LEU A 69 -5.33 -1.48 4.18
CA LEU A 69 -6.23 -1.10 3.09
C LEU A 69 -7.24 -2.18 2.71
N GLN A 70 -8.47 -1.76 2.47
CA GLN A 70 -9.57 -2.60 1.99
C GLN A 70 -10.14 -2.14 0.64
N GLU A 71 -9.89 -0.91 0.22
CA GLU A 71 -10.26 -0.43 -1.12
C GLU A 71 -9.35 0.74 -1.53
N LEU A 72 -8.95 0.74 -2.80
CA LEU A 72 -8.20 1.82 -3.45
C LEU A 72 -8.93 2.19 -4.74
N ALA A 73 -9.24 3.48 -4.90
CA ALA A 73 -9.84 4.01 -6.11
C ALA A 73 -9.22 5.37 -6.46
N SER A 74 -9.40 5.84 -7.69
CA SER A 74 -8.99 7.20 -8.05
C SER A 74 -9.81 7.78 -9.20
N ASP A 75 -9.87 9.10 -9.25
CA ASP A 75 -10.26 9.85 -10.43
C ASP A 75 -9.11 10.80 -10.86
N SER A 76 -9.39 11.84 -11.64
CA SER A 76 -8.39 12.81 -12.09
C SER A 76 -7.85 13.70 -10.95
N ASN A 77 -8.58 13.83 -9.85
CA ASN A 77 -8.34 14.77 -8.76
C ASN A 77 -7.88 14.07 -7.48
N TRP A 78 -8.37 12.86 -7.22
CA TRP A 78 -8.24 12.20 -5.92
C TRP A 78 -7.76 10.76 -6.04
N VAL A 79 -6.98 10.34 -5.04
CA VAL A 79 -6.84 8.94 -4.66
C VAL A 79 -7.68 8.72 -3.41
N TYR A 80 -8.55 7.71 -3.44
CA TYR A 80 -9.43 7.30 -2.35
C TYR A 80 -8.91 6.04 -1.69
N ILE A 81 -8.85 6.06 -0.37
CA ILE A 81 -8.25 4.99 0.43
C ILE A 81 -9.22 4.58 1.54
N ARG A 82 -9.77 3.38 1.45
CA ARG A 82 -10.55 2.79 2.54
C ARG A 82 -9.68 1.89 3.39
N THR A 83 -9.68 2.10 4.68
CA THR A 83 -8.82 1.39 5.63
C THR A 83 -9.53 1.19 6.97
N THR A 84 -9.17 0.14 7.68
CA THR A 84 -9.57 -0.02 9.09
C THR A 84 -8.78 0.92 10.01
N GLY A 85 -7.65 1.46 9.55
CA GLY A 85 -6.70 2.21 10.36
C GLY A 85 -5.82 1.34 11.25
N LEU A 86 -5.98 0.01 11.19
CA LEU A 86 -5.20 -0.96 11.97
C LEU A 86 -4.01 -1.47 11.15
N ALA A 87 -2.85 -1.56 11.77
CA ALA A 87 -1.61 -1.82 11.05
C ALA A 87 -1.44 -3.28 10.57
N LEU A 88 -0.62 -3.46 9.53
CA LEU A 88 -0.30 -4.77 8.94
C LEU A 88 0.72 -5.59 9.76
N HIS A 89 1.36 -4.98 10.75
CA HIS A 89 2.20 -5.65 11.74
C HIS A 89 1.42 -5.80 13.05
N PRO A 90 1.79 -6.75 13.93
CA PRO A 90 1.21 -6.80 15.27
C PRO A 90 1.47 -5.48 16.02
N MET A 91 0.40 -4.84 16.46
CA MET A 91 0.43 -3.59 17.22
C MET A 91 0.68 -3.86 18.71
N GLY A 92 1.12 -2.84 19.44
CA GLY A 92 1.35 -2.96 20.87
C GLY A 92 2.55 -3.87 21.21
N PRO A 93 2.75 -4.19 22.49
CA PRO A 93 1.95 -3.74 23.63
C PRO A 93 2.21 -2.26 23.95
N TRP A 94 1.26 -1.63 24.63
CA TRP A 94 1.42 -0.26 25.14
C TRP A 94 1.47 -0.30 26.67
N LEU A 95 2.55 0.22 27.25
CA LEU A 95 2.80 0.24 28.71
C LEU A 95 2.50 -1.11 29.40
N ASN A 96 2.94 -2.22 28.81
CA ASN A 96 2.69 -3.58 29.32
C ASN A 96 1.20 -3.86 29.63
N GLY A 97 0.30 -3.32 28.80
CA GLY A 97 -1.16 -3.50 28.93
C GLY A 97 -1.86 -2.50 29.85
N THR A 98 -1.13 -1.53 30.42
CA THR A 98 -1.70 -0.51 31.33
C THR A 98 -2.11 0.78 30.64
N PHE A 99 -1.76 0.95 29.35
CA PHE A 99 -2.19 2.11 28.58
C PHE A 99 -3.73 2.10 28.46
N PRO A 100 -4.42 3.20 28.81
CA PRO A 100 -5.87 3.19 28.92
C PRO A 100 -6.58 3.07 27.59
N ASN A 101 -5.92 3.37 26.46
CA ASN A 101 -6.54 3.35 25.16
C ASN A 101 -6.16 2.08 24.36
N LEU A 102 -7.07 1.55 23.57
CA LEU A 102 -6.87 0.46 22.62
C LEU A 102 -7.32 0.88 21.21
N PRO A 103 -6.65 0.43 20.15
CA PRO A 103 -7.02 0.80 18.80
C PRO A 103 -8.35 0.16 18.41
N THR A 104 -9.13 0.79 17.56
CA THR A 104 -10.38 0.23 17.01
C THR A 104 -10.43 0.42 15.51
N ASN A 105 -11.15 -0.44 14.80
CA ASN A 105 -11.43 -0.24 13.39
C ASN A 105 -12.19 1.09 13.18
N ARG A 106 -11.52 2.05 12.55
CA ARG A 106 -12.04 3.41 12.32
C ARG A 106 -12.91 3.54 11.08
N LYS A 107 -13.01 2.48 10.25
CA LYS A 107 -13.83 2.44 9.03
C LYS A 107 -13.62 3.67 8.13
N THR A 108 -12.38 4.12 8.00
CA THR A 108 -12.06 5.44 7.44
C THR A 108 -11.90 5.36 5.93
N LEU A 109 -12.43 6.39 5.25
CA LEU A 109 -12.16 6.66 3.84
C LEU A 109 -11.38 7.98 3.75
N TYR A 110 -10.12 7.92 3.35
CA TYR A 110 -9.33 9.11 3.05
C TYR A 110 -9.44 9.47 1.57
N ARG A 111 -9.23 10.74 1.25
CA ARG A 111 -8.88 11.20 -0.10
C ARG A 111 -7.63 12.07 -0.07
N ILE A 112 -6.73 11.83 -1.03
CA ILE A 112 -5.46 12.56 -1.20
C ILE A 112 -5.44 13.20 -2.59
N PRO A 113 -5.07 14.49 -2.73
CA PRO A 113 -5.09 15.16 -4.02
C PRO A 113 -3.99 14.64 -4.94
N ARG A 114 -4.31 14.40 -6.21
CA ARG A 114 -3.36 13.92 -7.23
C ARG A 114 -2.52 15.05 -7.82
N ASN A 115 -3.06 16.27 -7.80
CA ASN A 115 -2.47 17.46 -8.42
C ASN A 115 -2.14 18.49 -7.31
N PRO A 116 -1.08 18.27 -6.53
CA PRO A 116 -0.71 19.18 -5.46
C PRO A 116 -0.32 20.56 -6.01
N THR A 117 -0.71 21.62 -5.31
CA THR A 117 -0.37 23.00 -5.63
C THR A 117 0.37 23.63 -4.46
N VAL A 118 1.40 24.43 -4.73
CA VAL A 118 2.18 25.13 -3.69
C VAL A 118 1.61 26.55 -3.52
N PRO A 119 1.07 26.90 -2.34
CA PRO A 119 0.56 28.25 -2.08
C PRO A 119 1.69 29.22 -1.74
N THR A 120 1.45 30.53 -1.86
CA THR A 120 2.38 31.57 -1.35
C THR A 120 2.37 31.64 0.18
N THR A 121 1.23 31.35 0.80
CA THR A 121 1.07 31.29 2.26
C THR A 121 0.73 29.86 2.65
N HIS A 122 1.63 29.25 3.43
CA HIS A 122 1.51 27.87 3.85
C HIS A 122 0.53 27.71 5.01
N THR A 123 -0.24 26.63 4.99
CA THR A 123 -1.18 26.29 6.06
C THR A 123 -0.45 25.52 7.17
N LEU A 124 -0.69 25.90 8.42
CA LEU A 124 -0.18 25.15 9.58
C LEU A 124 -0.88 23.79 9.68
N THR A 125 -0.17 22.77 10.14
CA THR A 125 -0.79 21.47 10.45
C THR A 125 -1.83 21.60 11.57
N GLY A 126 -2.95 20.89 11.43
CA GLY A 126 -3.95 20.73 12.49
C GLY A 126 -3.48 19.70 13.52
N LEU A 127 -4.22 19.57 14.63
CA LEU A 127 -4.07 18.40 15.50
C LEU A 127 -4.72 17.18 14.82
N GLY A 128 -4.17 16.00 15.06
CA GLY A 128 -4.73 14.75 14.55
C GLY A 128 -4.24 14.41 13.15
N VAL A 129 -5.11 13.83 12.31
CA VAL A 129 -4.72 13.29 11.01
C VAL A 129 -4.30 14.38 10.04
N ILE A 130 -3.07 14.27 9.54
CA ILE A 130 -2.48 15.15 8.52
C ILE A 130 -2.15 14.40 7.21
N GLY A 131 -2.29 13.09 7.21
CA GLY A 131 -2.02 12.23 6.05
C GLY A 131 -2.29 10.76 6.37
N CYS A 132 -1.89 9.88 5.47
CA CYS A 132 -2.03 8.44 5.64
C CYS A 132 -0.79 7.72 5.13
N PHE A 133 -0.33 6.73 5.89
CA PHE A 133 0.74 5.84 5.48
C PHE A 133 0.21 4.75 4.52
N VAL A 134 1.10 4.16 3.72
CA VAL A 134 0.72 3.24 2.63
C VAL A 134 0.14 1.90 3.10
N ASP A 135 0.26 1.59 4.40
CA ASP A 135 -0.43 0.47 5.03
C ASP A 135 -1.83 0.84 5.56
N GLY A 136 -2.27 2.10 5.39
CA GLY A 136 -3.57 2.58 5.81
C GLY A 136 -3.64 3.11 7.24
N VAL A 137 -2.52 3.20 7.96
CA VAL A 137 -2.44 3.82 9.29
C VAL A 137 -2.43 5.34 9.17
N ALA A 138 -3.03 6.03 10.13
CA ALA A 138 -3.08 7.48 10.14
C ALA A 138 -1.70 8.10 10.43
N MET A 139 -1.40 9.19 9.72
CA MET A 139 -0.27 10.07 10.04
C MET A 139 -0.78 11.23 10.88
N PHE A 140 -0.29 11.34 12.10
CA PHE A 140 -0.62 12.46 12.98
C PHE A 140 0.46 13.54 12.93
N ASP A 141 0.06 14.75 13.27
CA ASP A 141 0.98 15.86 13.40
C ASP A 141 1.98 15.65 14.54
N SER A 142 3.13 16.34 14.51
CA SER A 142 4.22 16.11 15.47
C SER A 142 3.93 16.54 16.92
N ARG A 143 2.73 17.03 17.25
CA ARG A 143 2.34 17.51 18.59
C ARG A 143 1.46 16.51 19.34
N ASP A 144 1.48 16.60 20.67
CA ASP A 144 0.60 15.84 21.58
C ASP A 144 -0.70 16.58 21.94
N GLY A 145 -0.92 17.77 21.37
CA GLY A 145 -2.08 18.61 21.66
C GLY A 145 -1.98 19.49 22.91
N PHE A 146 -0.86 19.46 23.65
CA PHE A 146 -0.61 20.36 24.77
C PHE A 146 0.27 21.55 24.37
N VAL A 147 -0.01 22.70 24.99
CA VAL A 147 0.71 23.94 24.76
C VAL A 147 0.96 24.66 26.08
N TRP A 148 2.05 25.43 26.16
CA TRP A 148 2.27 26.37 27.26
C TRP A 148 1.45 27.65 27.07
N THR A 149 0.64 27.99 28.07
CA THR A 149 -0.28 29.15 28.03
C THR A 149 0.34 30.45 28.57
N GLY A 150 1.61 30.42 28.98
CA GLY A 150 2.25 31.49 29.75
C GLY A 150 2.36 31.19 31.24
N ALA A 151 1.52 30.28 31.76
CA ALA A 151 1.50 29.90 33.18
C ALA A 151 1.57 28.39 33.43
N ALA A 152 0.97 27.58 32.57
CA ALA A 152 0.95 26.12 32.69
C ALA A 152 0.82 25.45 31.31
N GLU A 153 1.04 24.14 31.27
CA GLU A 153 0.67 23.33 30.11
C GLU A 153 -0.83 23.06 30.15
N ALA A 154 -1.50 23.27 29.02
CA ALA A 154 -2.92 22.98 28.85
C ALA A 154 -3.16 22.24 27.54
N GLY A 155 -4.05 21.24 27.57
CA GLY A 155 -4.54 20.59 26.36
C GLY A 155 -5.38 21.56 25.54
N MET A 156 -5.11 21.64 24.23
CA MET A 156 -5.79 22.53 23.29
C MET A 156 -5.83 24.02 23.74
N GLY A 157 -4.81 24.46 24.48
CA GLY A 157 -4.72 25.82 25.01
C GLY A 157 -4.36 26.88 23.96
N ASN A 158 -4.26 28.13 24.41
CA ASN A 158 -3.76 29.24 23.61
C ASN A 158 -2.31 29.54 24.00
N GLY A 159 -1.38 29.37 23.06
CA GLY A 159 0.04 29.61 23.27
C GLY A 159 0.88 29.25 22.04
N TYR A 160 2.18 29.53 22.11
CA TYR A 160 3.09 29.33 20.98
C TYR A 160 4.17 28.28 21.21
N TRP A 161 4.24 27.70 22.42
CA TRP A 161 5.19 26.65 22.75
C TRP A 161 4.45 25.32 22.82
N ASN A 162 4.51 24.56 21.72
CA ASN A 162 3.74 23.35 21.46
C ASN A 162 4.54 22.11 21.82
N ARG A 163 4.00 21.19 22.61
CA ARG A 163 4.73 19.98 23.02
C ARG A 163 4.89 19.00 21.87
N GLU A 164 6.10 18.43 21.74
CA GLU A 164 6.42 17.41 20.73
C GLU A 164 5.95 16.02 21.18
N ALA A 165 5.14 15.33 20.39
CA ALA A 165 4.57 14.03 20.78
C ALA A 165 5.62 12.96 21.05
N TYR A 166 6.65 12.82 20.20
CA TYR A 166 7.68 11.79 20.41
C TYR A 166 8.40 11.93 21.76
N VAL A 167 8.69 13.16 22.18
CA VAL A 167 9.37 13.43 23.46
C VAL A 167 8.43 13.23 24.65
N ASN A 168 7.16 13.59 24.49
CA ASN A 168 6.20 13.71 25.59
C ASN A 168 5.34 12.46 25.79
N GLU A 169 5.13 11.69 24.73
CA GLU A 169 4.27 10.51 24.68
C GLU A 169 5.03 9.25 24.26
N GLY A 170 6.33 9.35 23.93
CA GLY A 170 7.12 8.21 23.43
C GLY A 170 7.12 6.98 24.34
N ALA A 171 6.93 7.16 25.65
CA ALA A 171 6.75 6.05 26.60
C ALA A 171 5.49 5.21 26.33
N THR A 172 4.47 5.82 25.70
CA THR A 172 3.21 5.20 25.33
C THR A 172 3.23 4.57 23.93
N PHE A 173 4.33 4.68 23.19
CA PHE A 173 4.43 4.11 21.85
C PHE A 173 4.77 2.61 21.94
N ASP A 174 4.24 1.84 21.00
CA ASP A 174 4.62 0.44 20.82
C ASP A 174 6.00 0.29 20.14
N PRO A 175 6.53 -0.94 19.96
CA PRO A 175 7.79 -1.14 19.25
C PRO A 175 7.83 -0.58 17.83
N GLY A 176 6.67 -0.39 17.19
CA GLY A 176 6.55 0.21 15.86
C GLY A 176 6.58 1.74 15.86
N TYR A 177 6.58 2.37 17.04
CA TYR A 177 6.44 3.82 17.28
C TYR A 177 5.04 4.38 17.03
N ALA A 178 4.01 3.55 17.19
CA ALA A 178 2.61 3.98 17.12
C ALA A 178 1.87 3.82 18.46
N HIS A 179 0.80 4.57 18.60
CA HIS A 179 -0.19 4.41 19.66
C HIS A 179 -1.56 4.90 19.19
N GLN A 180 -2.49 5.11 20.12
CA GLN A 180 -3.84 5.56 19.84
C GLN A 180 -4.33 6.55 20.89
N GLU A 181 -5.10 7.52 20.43
CA GLU A 181 -5.83 8.42 21.31
C GLU A 181 -7.18 7.82 21.77
N GLY A 182 -7.93 8.54 22.58
CA GLY A 182 -9.17 8.07 23.23
C GLY A 182 -10.29 7.61 22.28
N SER A 183 -10.32 8.02 21.01
CA SER A 183 -11.26 7.48 20.01
C SER A 183 -10.82 6.14 19.40
N GLY A 184 -9.58 5.70 19.69
CA GLY A 184 -9.01 4.44 19.22
C GLY A 184 -8.37 4.52 17.83
N THR A 185 -8.10 5.72 17.32
CA THR A 185 -7.37 5.90 16.06
C THR A 185 -5.91 5.55 16.26
N HIS A 186 -5.44 4.44 15.68
CA HIS A 186 -4.04 4.07 15.69
C HIS A 186 -3.24 4.93 14.71
N HIS A 187 -2.10 5.47 15.14
CA HIS A 187 -1.35 6.45 14.35
C HIS A 187 0.13 6.54 14.72
N TYR A 188 0.90 7.16 13.82
CA TYR A 188 2.28 7.57 14.04
C TYR A 188 2.39 9.10 14.10
N HIS A 189 3.14 9.60 15.09
CA HIS A 189 3.60 10.99 15.14
C HIS A 189 4.98 11.19 14.49
N ALA A 190 5.81 10.14 14.52
CA ALA A 190 7.21 10.19 14.12
C ALA A 190 7.56 9.05 13.14
N ASN A 191 8.78 8.53 13.19
CA ASN A 191 9.28 7.46 12.33
C ASN A 191 8.40 6.19 12.42
N PRO A 192 7.68 5.78 11.35
CA PRO A 192 6.87 4.56 11.34
C PRO A 192 7.77 3.33 11.11
N VAL A 193 8.60 2.99 12.10
CA VAL A 193 9.74 2.07 11.92
C VAL A 193 9.31 0.65 11.53
N ALA A 194 8.16 0.18 12.02
CA ALA A 194 7.59 -1.11 11.62
C ALA A 194 7.14 -1.13 10.16
N LEU A 195 6.58 -0.03 9.66
CA LEU A 195 6.20 0.13 8.25
C LEU A 195 7.43 0.20 7.34
N ARG A 196 8.47 0.91 7.77
CA ARG A 196 9.76 0.95 7.06
C ARG A 196 10.33 -0.46 6.87
N TYR A 197 10.34 -1.26 7.94
CA TYR A 197 10.73 -2.68 7.85
C TYR A 197 9.83 -3.48 6.89
N LEU A 198 8.51 -3.29 6.97
CA LEU A 198 7.55 -3.97 6.12
C LEU A 198 7.77 -3.69 4.62
N LEU A 199 8.18 -2.46 4.29
CA LEU A 199 8.48 -2.03 2.92
C LEU A 199 9.90 -2.36 2.46
N GLY A 200 10.71 -3.02 3.30
CA GLY A 200 12.09 -3.37 2.99
C GLY A 200 13.03 -2.16 2.91
N ASP A 201 12.71 -1.09 3.64
CA ASP A 201 13.63 0.02 3.88
C ASP A 201 14.78 -0.44 4.81
N HIS A 202 15.69 0.47 5.16
CA HIS A 202 16.93 0.18 5.89
C HIS A 202 16.75 -0.11 7.40
N VAL A 203 15.86 -1.04 7.74
CA VAL A 203 15.50 -1.39 9.13
C VAL A 203 15.67 -2.89 9.34
N ASP A 204 16.26 -3.28 10.47
CA ASP A 204 16.31 -4.67 10.92
C ASP A 204 15.18 -4.95 11.93
N PHE A 205 14.67 -6.18 11.93
CA PHE A 205 13.80 -6.69 13.00
C PHE A 205 14.54 -7.72 13.84
N ASP A 206 14.61 -7.49 15.15
CA ASP A 206 15.11 -8.46 16.10
C ASP A 206 13.99 -9.43 16.50
N THR A 207 14.11 -10.69 16.08
CA THR A 207 13.08 -11.71 16.36
C THR A 207 12.99 -12.09 17.84
N THR A 208 14.04 -11.85 18.63
CA THR A 208 14.08 -12.16 20.06
C THR A 208 13.37 -11.09 20.87
N THR A 209 13.73 -9.83 20.65
CA THR A 209 13.13 -8.69 21.37
C THR A 209 11.84 -8.19 20.73
N ARG A 210 11.56 -8.60 19.48
CA ARG A 210 10.48 -8.11 18.61
C ARG A 210 10.48 -6.59 18.45
N LYS A 211 11.67 -6.01 18.38
CA LYS A 211 11.89 -4.58 18.16
C LYS A 211 12.53 -4.33 16.81
N TYR A 212 12.29 -3.14 16.29
CA TYR A 212 12.90 -2.63 15.08
C TYR A 212 14.07 -1.72 15.43
N ARG A 213 15.10 -1.73 14.60
CA ARG A 213 16.26 -0.82 14.74
C ARG A 213 16.77 -0.44 13.36
N GLU A 214 17.42 0.71 13.27
CA GLU A 214 18.10 1.09 12.04
C GLU A 214 19.16 0.03 11.69
N SER A 215 19.17 -0.42 10.43
CA SER A 215 20.15 -1.41 10.01
C SER A 215 21.56 -0.83 10.06
N THR A 216 22.53 -1.66 10.41
CA THR A 216 23.97 -1.30 10.34
C THR A 216 24.60 -1.67 9.01
N ALA A 217 23.82 -2.29 8.10
CA ALA A 217 24.26 -2.60 6.76
C ALA A 217 24.60 -1.33 5.95
N PRO A 218 25.35 -1.45 4.85
CA PRO A 218 25.51 -0.35 3.92
C PRO A 218 24.17 0.03 3.28
N VAL A 219 23.87 1.33 3.26
CA VAL A 219 22.71 1.87 2.56
C VAL A 219 22.95 1.76 1.06
N THR A 220 22.10 1.00 0.37
CA THR A 220 22.28 0.72 -1.08
C THR A 220 21.09 1.15 -1.93
N ARG A 221 20.00 1.65 -1.31
CA ARG A 221 18.74 1.95 -2.00
C ARG A 221 18.07 3.19 -1.42
N HIS A 222 17.43 3.95 -2.30
CA HIS A 222 16.50 5.02 -1.90
C HIS A 222 15.37 4.42 -1.06
N SER A 223 14.93 5.12 -0.01
CA SER A 223 13.78 4.68 0.77
C SER A 223 12.52 4.63 -0.10
N PRO A 224 11.56 3.74 0.20
CA PRO A 224 10.26 3.71 -0.49
C PRO A 224 9.36 4.87 -0.03
N ILE A 225 8.28 5.12 -0.78
CA ILE A 225 7.17 5.96 -0.32
C ILE A 225 6.52 5.27 0.89
N LEU A 226 6.54 5.96 2.03
CA LEU A 226 5.91 5.50 3.27
C LEU A 226 4.47 5.98 3.39
N GLY A 227 4.13 7.14 2.81
CA GLY A 227 2.81 7.70 2.94
C GLY A 227 2.59 8.93 2.07
N TRP A 228 1.40 9.50 2.20
CA TRP A 228 0.96 10.69 1.49
C TRP A 228 0.36 11.68 2.49
N VAL A 229 0.82 12.93 2.41
CA VAL A 229 0.29 14.03 3.21
C VAL A 229 -0.99 14.56 2.57
N SER A 230 -1.86 15.19 3.36
CA SER A 230 -3.14 15.75 2.88
C SER A 230 -2.96 16.83 1.80
N ASP A 231 -1.76 17.34 1.58
CA ASP A 231 -1.44 18.27 0.48
C ASP A 231 -1.07 17.57 -0.83
N GLY A 232 -0.98 16.25 -0.85
CA GLY A 232 -0.72 15.43 -2.05
C GLY A 232 0.74 15.11 -2.33
N PHE A 233 1.68 15.54 -1.47
CA PHE A 233 3.08 15.18 -1.62
C PHE A 233 3.44 13.88 -0.87
N PRO A 234 4.36 13.06 -1.42
CA PRO A 234 4.78 11.81 -0.81
C PRO A 234 5.69 12.06 0.40
N VAL A 235 5.65 11.13 1.35
CA VAL A 235 6.62 11.00 2.44
C VAL A 235 7.48 9.77 2.19
N TYR A 236 8.79 9.96 2.15
CA TYR A 236 9.77 8.88 2.04
C TYR A 236 10.42 8.56 3.38
N GLY A 237 11.02 7.37 3.49
CA GLY A 237 11.97 7.07 4.55
C GLY A 237 13.23 7.95 4.49
N PRO A 238 14.17 7.79 5.42
CA PRO A 238 15.24 8.76 5.64
C PRO A 238 16.35 8.77 4.57
N TYR A 239 16.33 7.87 3.58
CA TYR A 239 17.41 7.72 2.61
C TYR A 239 17.01 8.16 1.21
N ALA A 240 17.86 9.00 0.60
CA ALA A 240 17.66 9.50 -0.75
C ALA A 240 18.99 9.69 -1.49
N PHE A 241 18.91 10.06 -2.78
CA PHE A 241 20.07 10.49 -3.56
C PHE A 241 20.79 11.65 -2.86
N SER A 242 22.12 11.61 -2.80
CA SER A 242 22.94 12.64 -2.15
C SER A 242 22.78 13.98 -2.83
N GLU A 243 22.61 13.98 -4.16
CA GLU A 243 22.30 15.13 -4.98
C GLU A 243 20.84 15.12 -5.42
N ALA A 244 20.10 16.18 -5.09
CA ALA A 244 18.65 16.25 -5.27
C ALA A 244 18.19 16.08 -6.74
N THR A 245 19.03 16.45 -7.71
CA THR A 245 18.71 16.43 -9.15
C THR A 245 19.35 15.26 -9.90
N ASN A 246 20.10 14.39 -9.22
CA ASN A 246 20.92 13.36 -9.87
C ASN A 246 20.69 11.97 -9.28
N ALA A 247 19.91 11.16 -10.01
CA ALA A 247 19.61 9.77 -9.66
C ALA A 247 20.81 8.82 -9.77
N ALA A 248 21.94 9.26 -10.33
CA ALA A 248 23.19 8.50 -10.34
C ALA A 248 24.12 8.83 -9.16
N SER A 249 23.75 9.80 -8.32
CA SER A 249 24.50 10.12 -7.10
C SER A 249 24.36 9.00 -6.05
N SER A 250 25.28 8.96 -5.09
CA SER A 250 25.23 7.98 -4.00
C SER A 250 23.96 8.13 -3.16
N ILE A 251 23.52 7.05 -2.49
CA ILE A 251 22.42 7.14 -1.52
C ILE A 251 23.00 7.46 -0.13
N ARG A 252 22.35 8.36 0.60
CA ARG A 252 22.67 8.65 2.00
C ARG A 252 21.44 9.08 2.78
N ARG A 253 21.58 9.13 4.11
CA ARG A 253 20.55 9.69 4.98
C ARG A 253 20.40 11.19 4.74
N MET A 254 19.17 11.67 4.70
CA MET A 254 18.83 13.09 4.65
C MET A 254 18.98 13.75 6.02
N THR A 255 19.54 14.94 6.03
CA THR A 255 19.80 15.75 7.22
C THR A 255 18.68 16.76 7.42
N SER A 256 18.00 16.70 8.57
CA SER A 256 16.98 17.69 8.94
C SER A 256 17.55 19.11 8.91
N GLY A 257 16.73 20.06 8.48
CA GLY A 257 17.04 21.49 8.59
C GLY A 257 16.91 22.02 10.01
N PHE A 258 16.46 21.22 10.99
CA PHE A 258 16.26 21.65 12.36
C PHE A 258 17.36 21.16 13.30
N GLN A 259 17.68 22.02 14.27
CA GLN A 259 18.68 21.81 15.31
C GLN A 259 18.10 22.26 16.64
N ARG A 260 18.41 21.57 17.73
CA ARG A 260 18.03 22.00 19.08
C ARG A 260 18.69 23.35 19.44
N ARG A 261 18.00 24.27 20.10
CA ARG A 261 18.57 25.52 20.63
C ARG A 261 19.40 25.24 21.91
N ASN A 262 20.55 24.60 21.71
CA ASN A 262 21.50 24.18 22.75
C ASN A 262 22.85 24.92 22.68
N GLY A 263 22.93 26.03 21.94
CA GLY A 263 24.17 26.79 21.73
C GLY A 263 25.05 26.30 20.58
N GLN A 264 24.68 25.21 19.90
CA GLN A 264 25.43 24.70 18.76
C GLN A 264 24.94 25.31 17.44
N ARG A 265 25.84 25.36 16.45
CA ARG A 265 25.52 25.80 15.08
C ARG A 265 24.84 27.18 15.03
N GLY A 266 25.23 28.10 15.91
CA GLY A 266 24.69 29.46 15.94
C GLY A 266 23.27 29.58 16.49
N ALA A 267 22.68 28.51 17.01
CA ALA A 267 21.40 28.56 17.72
C ALA A 267 21.59 29.11 19.15
N ASP A 268 20.54 29.70 19.70
CA ASP A 268 20.52 30.13 21.11
C ASP A 268 20.87 28.97 22.05
N ASN A 269 21.46 29.28 23.21
CA ASN A 269 21.69 28.28 24.24
C ASN A 269 20.62 28.32 25.32
N LEU A 270 19.53 27.57 25.12
CA LEU A 270 18.47 27.46 26.11
C LEU A 270 18.83 26.54 27.30
N SER A 271 19.93 25.78 27.21
CA SER A 271 20.36 24.93 28.34
C SER A 271 20.96 25.74 29.50
N THR A 272 21.51 26.92 29.19
CA THR A 272 22.04 27.88 30.17
C THR A 272 21.27 29.20 30.19
N GLY A 273 20.41 29.44 29.19
CA GLY A 273 19.56 30.62 29.06
C GLY A 273 18.10 30.37 29.44
N SER A 274 17.21 31.26 28.99
CA SER A 274 15.77 31.14 29.19
C SER A 274 15.03 31.12 27.85
N ARG A 275 13.85 30.50 27.82
CA ARG A 275 12.89 30.60 26.71
C ARG A 275 12.26 31.99 26.66
N SER A 276 13.07 33.04 26.47
CA SER A 276 12.63 34.44 26.42
C SER A 276 12.16 34.87 25.02
N THR A 277 12.58 34.15 23.99
CA THR A 277 12.20 34.39 22.60
C THR A 277 11.84 33.09 21.87
N ILE A 278 10.94 33.24 20.90
CA ILE A 278 10.53 32.17 19.99
C ILE A 278 11.38 32.20 18.70
N PRO A 279 11.75 31.04 18.12
CA PRO A 279 12.65 31.01 16.96
C PRO A 279 12.04 31.66 15.72
N ALA A 280 12.89 32.08 14.78
CA ALA A 280 12.46 32.87 13.61
C ALA A 280 11.44 32.14 12.73
N TRP A 281 11.60 30.82 12.51
CA TRP A 281 10.61 29.99 11.82
C TRP A 281 9.23 30.08 12.47
N ALA A 282 9.15 30.04 13.80
CA ALA A 282 7.89 30.08 14.53
C ALA A 282 7.28 31.48 14.53
N GLN A 283 8.09 32.54 14.55
CA GLN A 283 7.61 33.91 14.32
C GLN A 283 6.89 34.03 12.97
N ARG A 284 7.49 33.49 11.91
CA ARG A 284 6.89 33.45 10.57
C ARG A 284 5.64 32.59 10.52
N ALA A 285 5.70 31.38 11.08
CA ALA A 285 4.60 30.42 11.07
C ALA A 285 3.36 30.93 11.84
N TYR A 286 3.57 31.62 12.96
CA TYR A 286 2.48 32.08 13.85
C TYR A 286 2.08 33.53 13.61
N GLY A 287 2.85 34.30 12.83
CA GLY A 287 2.58 35.71 12.59
C GLY A 287 2.78 36.57 13.84
N VAL A 288 3.81 36.28 14.64
CA VAL A 288 4.08 36.94 15.93
C VAL A 288 5.49 37.51 16.02
N GLY A 289 5.68 38.50 16.88
CA GLY A 289 7.01 39.02 17.20
C GLY A 289 7.82 38.07 18.10
N ALA A 290 9.14 38.25 18.14
CA ALA A 290 10.08 37.38 18.85
C ALA A 290 9.82 37.18 20.35
N ASN A 291 9.20 38.16 21.03
CA ASN A 291 9.01 38.21 22.47
C ASN A 291 7.85 37.32 22.95
N GLN A 292 7.88 36.04 22.61
CA GLN A 292 6.96 35.02 23.12
C GLN A 292 7.72 34.08 24.06
N SER A 293 7.58 34.31 25.37
CA SER A 293 8.28 33.52 26.37
C SER A 293 7.64 32.15 26.59
N GLY A 294 8.48 31.13 26.71
CA GLY A 294 8.12 29.78 27.14
C GLY A 294 8.49 29.56 28.62
N PRO A 295 8.22 28.36 29.16
CA PRO A 295 8.60 28.04 30.52
C PRO A 295 10.12 27.93 30.67
N ALA A 296 10.66 28.26 31.84
CA ALA A 296 12.09 28.08 32.11
C ALA A 296 12.51 26.61 31.91
N VAL A 297 13.69 26.38 31.33
CA VAL A 297 14.24 25.03 31.17
C VAL A 297 14.53 24.46 32.55
N SER A 298 13.95 23.30 32.83
CA SER A 298 14.05 22.63 34.13
C SER A 298 13.86 21.12 33.97
N THR A 299 13.92 20.36 35.07
CA THR A 299 13.55 18.94 35.07
C THR A 299 12.09 18.71 34.69
N GLN A 300 11.20 19.66 35.00
CA GLN A 300 9.79 19.62 34.62
C GLN A 300 9.58 20.00 33.15
N TYR A 301 10.30 21.01 32.66
CA TYR A 301 10.19 21.50 31.29
C TYR A 301 11.53 21.38 30.55
N PRO A 302 12.04 20.16 30.33
CA PRO A 302 13.35 19.94 29.74
C PRO A 302 13.46 20.54 28.34
N LEU A 303 14.69 20.81 27.91
CA LEU A 303 14.99 21.26 26.56
C LEU A 303 14.61 20.18 25.54
N GLY A 304 13.80 20.55 24.53
CA GLY A 304 13.23 19.64 23.55
C GLY A 304 11.82 19.18 23.81
N ARG A 305 11.23 19.67 24.90
CA ARG A 305 9.84 19.37 25.20
C ARG A 305 8.91 20.03 24.18
N TYR A 306 9.31 21.18 23.62
CA TYR A 306 8.51 21.97 22.70
C TYR A 306 9.14 22.06 21.31
N MET A 307 8.31 22.11 20.26
CA MET A 307 8.76 22.27 18.88
C MET A 307 9.68 23.49 18.73
N GLU A 308 9.35 24.58 19.43
CA GLU A 308 10.04 25.88 19.44
C GLU A 308 11.36 25.87 20.23
N ASP A 309 11.71 24.75 20.87
CA ASP A 309 13.07 24.49 21.32
C ASP A 309 14.03 24.20 20.17
N ASN A 310 13.53 23.98 18.95
CA ASN A 310 14.34 23.76 17.76
C ASN A 310 14.42 25.05 16.91
N ALA A 311 15.58 25.30 16.32
CA ALA A 311 15.80 26.38 15.35
C ALA A 311 16.00 25.77 13.95
N PHE A 312 15.55 26.49 12.93
CA PHE A 312 15.77 26.13 11.54
C PHE A 312 17.12 26.67 11.09
N LEU A 313 18.01 25.80 10.58
CA LEU A 313 19.37 26.12 10.20
C LEU A 313 19.43 27.22 9.14
N GLY A 314 18.46 27.29 8.22
CA GLY A 314 18.39 28.35 7.21
C GLY A 314 18.23 29.76 7.79
N ASP A 315 17.77 29.89 9.03
CA ASP A 315 17.73 31.18 9.74
C ASP A 315 19.05 31.54 10.41
N LEU A 316 19.93 30.56 10.63
CA LEU A 316 21.11 30.69 11.47
C LEU A 316 22.35 31.06 10.66
N THR A 317 23.33 31.61 11.40
CA THR A 317 24.65 31.97 10.87
C THR A 317 25.69 31.09 11.53
N GLN A 318 26.59 30.52 10.74
CA GLN A 318 27.73 29.73 11.20
C GLN A 318 28.64 30.58 12.10
N PRO A 319 28.87 30.20 13.37
CA PRO A 319 29.66 31.01 14.29
C PRO A 319 31.13 31.18 13.87
N THR A 320 31.68 30.21 13.16
CA THR A 320 33.10 30.17 12.77
C THR A 320 33.39 30.99 11.51
N THR A 321 32.47 31.01 10.55
CA THR A 321 32.67 31.67 9.24
C THR A 321 31.89 32.97 9.10
N GLY A 322 30.86 33.19 9.92
CA GLY A 322 29.92 34.31 9.77
C GLY A 322 28.96 34.18 8.58
N GLN A 323 28.97 33.05 7.86
CA GLN A 323 28.10 32.79 6.72
C GLN A 323 26.80 32.11 7.14
N LYS A 324 25.72 32.26 6.34
CA LYS A 324 24.48 31.50 6.55
C LYS A 324 24.72 30.02 6.30
N PHE A 325 23.99 29.16 7.02
CA PHE A 325 23.91 27.75 6.62
C PHE A 325 23.17 27.63 5.28
N VAL A 326 23.60 26.70 4.44
CA VAL A 326 23.09 26.53 3.07
C VAL A 326 22.46 25.16 2.91
N MET A 327 21.19 25.13 2.50
CA MET A 327 20.48 23.90 2.12
C MET A 327 21.16 23.23 0.92
N GLY A 328 21.31 21.90 0.96
CA GLY A 328 22.08 21.11 0.00
C GLY A 328 23.57 21.02 0.31
N VAL A 329 24.08 21.82 1.27
CA VAL A 329 25.48 21.78 1.71
C VAL A 329 25.58 21.38 3.19
N ASP A 330 24.90 22.13 4.06
CA ASP A 330 24.97 21.95 5.52
C ASP A 330 23.84 21.07 6.08
N TYR A 331 22.71 21.04 5.38
CA TYR A 331 21.49 20.28 5.70
C TYR A 331 20.68 20.05 4.41
N ASP A 332 19.74 19.10 4.41
CA ASP A 332 19.07 18.66 3.16
C ASP A 332 17.61 19.07 3.04
N LEU A 333 16.94 19.24 4.19
CA LEU A 333 15.50 19.40 4.26
C LEU A 333 15.14 20.83 4.66
N ASP A 334 14.11 21.38 4.02
CA ASP A 334 13.60 22.72 4.29
C ASP A 334 12.81 22.80 5.61
N GLU A 335 12.20 23.95 5.88
CA GLU A 335 11.41 24.19 7.10
C GLU A 335 10.15 23.29 7.18
N HIS A 336 9.68 22.77 6.05
CA HIS A 336 8.56 21.83 5.96
C HIS A 336 9.01 20.37 6.09
N ASN A 337 10.31 20.12 6.25
CA ASN A 337 10.93 18.79 6.32
C ASN A 337 10.93 18.02 5.00
N GLY A 338 11.05 18.73 3.90
CA GLY A 338 11.18 18.11 2.59
C GLY A 338 12.16 18.83 1.69
N ARG A 339 12.24 18.35 0.45
CA ARG A 339 12.97 19.01 -0.62
C ARG A 339 12.38 18.61 -1.96
N TRP A 340 12.61 19.44 -2.97
CA TRP A 340 12.45 19.00 -4.35
C TRP A 340 13.60 18.07 -4.73
N CYS A 341 13.29 16.88 -5.24
CA CYS A 341 14.30 15.95 -5.74
C CYS A 341 13.74 14.95 -6.75
N VAL A 342 14.63 14.36 -7.55
CA VAL A 342 14.35 13.13 -8.31
C VAL A 342 14.28 11.94 -7.36
N THR A 343 13.37 11.01 -7.65
CA THR A 343 13.23 9.74 -6.92
C THR A 343 13.05 8.61 -7.94
N PRO A 344 13.18 7.33 -7.54
CA PRO A 344 12.89 6.21 -8.45
C PRO A 344 11.48 6.29 -9.07
N GLU A 345 10.49 6.74 -8.30
CA GLU A 345 9.10 6.87 -8.73
C GLU A 345 8.82 8.18 -9.50
N PHE A 346 9.58 9.23 -9.20
CA PHE A 346 9.48 10.55 -9.84
C PHE A 346 10.82 10.94 -10.48
N PRO A 347 11.19 10.32 -11.62
CA PRO A 347 12.49 10.59 -12.27
C PRO A 347 12.59 12.01 -12.85
N LYS A 348 11.45 12.69 -13.04
CA LYS A 348 11.39 14.12 -13.42
C LYS A 348 11.39 15.07 -12.21
N GLY A 349 11.43 14.52 -11.01
CA GLY A 349 11.39 15.25 -9.76
C GLY A 349 9.98 15.48 -9.20
N THR A 350 9.92 15.55 -7.87
CA THR A 350 8.77 15.98 -7.08
C THR A 350 9.29 16.68 -5.84
N TYR A 351 8.46 17.51 -5.21
CA TYR A 351 8.67 17.78 -3.78
C TYR A 351 8.30 16.54 -2.97
N ALA A 352 9.11 16.22 -1.96
CA ALA A 352 8.93 15.07 -1.10
C ALA A 352 9.31 15.42 0.34
N TYR A 353 8.51 14.95 1.29
CA TYR A 353 8.85 14.94 2.70
C TYR A 353 9.71 13.71 3.04
N PHE A 354 10.50 13.81 4.10
CA PHE A 354 11.37 12.72 4.53
C PHE A 354 11.25 12.48 6.03
N VAL A 355 11.16 11.21 6.43
CA VAL A 355 11.32 10.84 7.84
C VAL A 355 12.72 11.24 8.31
N ALA A 356 12.81 12.10 9.32
CA ALA A 356 14.08 12.55 9.89
C ALA A 356 14.50 11.66 11.07
N ILE A 357 15.71 11.10 10.99
CA ILE A 357 16.33 10.27 12.04
C ILE A 357 17.80 10.62 12.27
N ALA A 358 18.31 10.29 13.45
CA ALA A 358 19.72 10.28 13.78
C ALA A 358 20.40 9.03 13.20
N ALA A 359 21.72 8.91 13.42
CA ALA A 359 22.51 7.80 12.89
C ALA A 359 22.09 6.42 13.38
N ASP A 360 21.53 6.35 14.59
CA ASP A 360 21.09 5.14 15.26
C ASP A 360 19.60 4.82 15.06
N GLY A 361 18.88 5.61 14.23
CA GLY A 361 17.43 5.46 14.02
C GLY A 361 16.57 6.30 14.94
N THR A 362 17.14 7.02 15.91
CA THR A 362 16.37 7.89 16.81
C THR A 362 15.65 8.97 15.99
N PRO A 363 14.32 9.10 16.10
CA PRO A 363 13.56 10.17 15.44
C PRO A 363 14.10 11.56 15.78
N LEU A 364 14.27 12.40 14.76
CA LEU A 364 14.67 13.81 14.90
C LEU A 364 13.55 14.72 14.47
N TYR A 365 13.36 15.83 15.19
CA TYR A 365 12.40 16.85 14.81
C TYR A 365 12.69 17.35 13.38
N PRO A 366 11.65 17.55 12.54
CA PRO A 366 10.21 17.47 12.85
C PRO A 366 9.56 16.13 12.48
N TYR A 367 10.36 15.08 12.36
CA TYR A 367 9.96 13.70 12.08
C TYR A 367 9.45 13.50 10.66
N ASN A 368 8.14 13.60 10.43
CA ASN A 368 7.52 13.33 9.13
C ASN A 368 7.31 14.61 8.32
N ILE A 369 6.94 15.71 8.99
CA ILE A 369 6.61 17.01 8.39
C ILE A 369 6.91 18.14 9.38
N GLY A 370 7.28 19.31 8.88
CA GLY A 370 7.38 20.53 9.67
C GLY A 370 6.05 21.04 10.24
N ARG A 371 6.04 22.24 10.83
CA ARG A 371 4.84 22.84 11.44
C ARG A 371 3.74 23.20 10.41
N SER A 372 4.09 23.26 9.12
CA SER A 372 3.19 23.65 8.03
C SER A 372 3.36 22.74 6.80
N TYR A 373 2.28 22.62 6.04
CA TYR A 373 2.28 21.94 4.74
C TYR A 373 3.06 22.75 3.70
N HIS A 374 3.85 22.07 2.88
CA HIS A 374 4.45 22.63 1.69
C HIS A 374 3.39 22.91 0.62
N GLY A 375 2.46 21.98 0.37
CA GLY A 375 1.35 22.18 -0.56
C GLY A 375 0.08 22.71 0.11
N ASN A 376 -0.97 22.88 -0.70
CA ASN A 376 -2.31 23.20 -0.22
C ASN A 376 -3.00 21.91 0.30
N PRO A 377 -3.32 21.79 1.60
CA PRO A 377 -3.83 20.55 2.20
C PRO A 377 -5.33 20.33 1.91
N THR A 378 -5.67 20.02 0.67
CA THR A 378 -7.07 19.79 0.25
C THR A 378 -7.56 18.36 0.51
N GLY A 379 -6.66 17.44 0.86
CA GLY A 379 -6.97 16.07 1.29
C GLY A 379 -7.69 16.04 2.62
N SER A 380 -8.52 15.02 2.82
CA SER A 380 -9.39 14.91 4.00
C SER A 380 -9.92 13.49 4.18
N VAL A 381 -10.65 13.26 5.28
CA VAL A 381 -11.63 12.18 5.33
C VAL A 381 -12.76 12.49 4.32
N ALA A 382 -13.19 11.48 3.59
CA ALA A 382 -14.29 11.53 2.64
C ALA A 382 -15.45 10.64 3.11
N THR A 383 -16.67 10.98 2.70
CA THR A 383 -17.87 10.19 3.00
C THR A 383 -18.11 9.09 1.96
N GLU A 384 -17.74 9.36 0.71
CA GLU A 384 -17.94 8.46 -0.42
C GLU A 384 -16.85 8.61 -1.48
N ILE A 385 -16.74 7.59 -2.34
CA ILE A 385 -15.91 7.60 -3.54
C ILE A 385 -16.73 8.24 -4.66
N SER A 386 -16.14 9.17 -5.40
CA SER A 386 -16.84 9.89 -6.47
C SER A 386 -17.34 8.95 -7.58
N THR A 387 -18.52 9.25 -8.11
CA THR A 387 -19.09 8.51 -9.24
C THR A 387 -18.14 8.55 -10.45
N GLY A 388 -17.83 7.38 -11.01
CA GLY A 388 -16.91 7.25 -12.15
C GLY A 388 -15.43 7.14 -11.77
N ALA A 389 -15.08 7.16 -10.47
CA ALA A 389 -13.74 6.81 -10.04
C ALA A 389 -13.39 5.35 -10.45
N MET A 390 -12.15 5.15 -10.89
CA MET A 390 -11.62 3.85 -11.22
C MET A 390 -11.19 3.12 -9.95
N THR A 391 -11.74 1.94 -9.71
CA THR A 391 -11.29 1.05 -8.63
C THR A 391 -10.03 0.31 -9.06
N HIS A 392 -8.96 0.44 -8.27
CA HIS A 392 -7.67 -0.23 -8.49
C HIS A 392 -7.50 -1.47 -7.63
N PHE A 393 -8.13 -1.47 -6.46
CA PHE A 393 -8.04 -2.57 -5.52
C PHE A 393 -9.29 -2.70 -4.67
N LEU A 394 -9.72 -3.94 -4.46
CA LEU A 394 -10.74 -4.33 -3.48
C LEU A 394 -10.19 -5.49 -2.64
N GLY A 395 -9.99 -5.23 -1.35
CA GLY A 395 -9.51 -6.17 -0.36
C GLY A 395 -10.64 -6.91 0.36
N GLY A 396 -10.28 -7.68 1.39
CA GLY A 396 -11.22 -8.46 2.19
C GLY A 396 -12.11 -9.37 1.35
N THR A 397 -13.41 -9.40 1.63
CA THR A 397 -14.42 -10.23 0.93
C THR A 397 -14.53 -10.01 -0.57
N ASN A 398 -13.98 -8.90 -1.08
CA ASN A 398 -14.03 -8.56 -2.50
C ASN A 398 -12.77 -9.01 -3.27
N ALA A 399 -11.74 -9.50 -2.56
CA ALA A 399 -10.52 -9.99 -3.19
C ALA A 399 -10.82 -11.28 -3.98
N ALA A 400 -10.54 -11.25 -5.28
CA ALA A 400 -10.63 -12.45 -6.12
C ALA A 400 -9.67 -13.53 -5.62
N VAL A 401 -10.13 -14.79 -5.61
CA VAL A 401 -9.26 -15.93 -5.30
C VAL A 401 -8.38 -16.23 -6.51
N VAL A 402 -7.08 -16.05 -6.32
CA VAL A 402 -6.01 -16.32 -7.28
C VAL A 402 -5.29 -17.58 -6.84
N VAL A 403 -5.32 -18.60 -7.70
CA VAL A 403 -4.69 -19.90 -7.45
C VAL A 403 -3.36 -19.97 -8.20
N GLN A 404 -2.30 -20.25 -7.46
CA GLN A 404 -0.95 -20.52 -7.95
C GLN A 404 -0.64 -22.01 -7.78
N PRO A 405 -0.82 -22.83 -8.82
CA PRO A 405 -0.41 -24.23 -8.77
C PRO A 405 1.13 -24.34 -8.86
N SER A 406 1.70 -25.24 -8.08
CA SER A 406 3.09 -25.66 -8.20
C SER A 406 3.16 -27.19 -8.30
N MET A 407 4.06 -27.69 -9.15
CA MET A 407 4.31 -29.11 -9.31
C MET A 407 5.70 -29.45 -8.77
N ALA A 408 5.80 -30.46 -7.90
CA ALA A 408 7.09 -31.01 -7.54
C ALA A 408 7.53 -31.98 -8.65
N ALA A 409 8.66 -31.72 -9.30
CA ALA A 409 9.12 -32.48 -10.48
C ALA A 409 9.38 -33.99 -10.21
N ALA A 410 9.47 -34.41 -8.94
CA ALA A 410 9.84 -35.76 -8.53
C ALA A 410 8.67 -36.62 -7.98
N ALA A 411 7.52 -36.02 -7.71
CA ALA A 411 6.37 -36.71 -7.14
C ALA A 411 5.13 -36.33 -7.95
N SER A 412 4.28 -37.29 -8.28
CA SER A 412 2.99 -37.08 -8.97
C SER A 412 1.97 -36.32 -8.10
N GLU A 413 2.38 -35.18 -7.54
CA GLU A 413 1.70 -34.36 -6.53
C GLU A 413 1.58 -32.93 -7.06
N VAL A 414 0.37 -32.39 -6.96
CA VAL A 414 0.09 -30.98 -7.25
C VAL A 414 -0.11 -30.27 -5.92
N THR A 415 0.62 -29.16 -5.72
CA THR A 415 0.40 -28.26 -4.59
C THR A 415 -0.31 -27.02 -5.11
N LEU A 416 -1.55 -26.82 -4.67
CA LEU A 416 -2.31 -25.61 -4.92
C LEU A 416 -2.09 -24.65 -3.77
N VAL A 417 -1.66 -23.43 -4.08
CA VAL A 417 -1.60 -22.31 -3.14
C VAL A 417 -2.52 -21.21 -3.65
N TRP A 418 -3.26 -20.56 -2.78
CA TRP A 418 -4.09 -19.41 -3.16
C TRP A 418 -4.06 -18.31 -2.11
N ASN A 419 -4.33 -17.07 -2.52
CA ASN A 419 -4.64 -16.00 -1.56
C ASN A 419 -5.99 -16.30 -0.92
N ALA A 420 -6.01 -16.28 0.40
CA ALA A 420 -7.17 -16.56 1.21
C ALA A 420 -7.48 -15.37 2.12
N LEU A 421 -8.67 -15.41 2.69
CA LEU A 421 -9.10 -14.55 3.76
C LEU A 421 -8.91 -15.30 5.06
N GLU A 422 -8.23 -14.68 6.02
CA GLU A 422 -8.15 -15.21 7.36
C GLU A 422 -9.58 -15.34 7.93
N GLY A 423 -9.86 -16.47 8.59
CA GLY A 423 -11.22 -16.86 8.98
C GLY A 423 -12.06 -17.49 7.86
N GLY A 424 -11.54 -17.59 6.64
CA GLY A 424 -12.18 -18.28 5.52
C GLY A 424 -12.01 -19.79 5.57
N THR A 425 -13.05 -20.51 5.15
CA THR A 425 -13.05 -21.95 4.90
C THR A 425 -13.27 -22.18 3.41
N TYR A 426 -12.49 -23.08 2.82
CA TYR A 426 -12.45 -23.29 1.38
C TYR A 426 -12.74 -24.73 1.00
N SER A 427 -13.24 -24.92 -0.21
CA SER A 427 -13.20 -26.19 -0.92
C SER A 427 -12.34 -26.07 -2.18
N VAL A 428 -11.69 -27.17 -2.55
CA VAL A 428 -11.10 -27.36 -3.87
C VAL A 428 -11.98 -28.34 -4.61
N GLU A 429 -12.47 -27.91 -5.76
CA GLU A 429 -13.20 -28.74 -6.69
C GLU A 429 -12.32 -29.08 -7.89
N ARG A 430 -12.58 -30.25 -8.46
CA ARG A 430 -11.87 -30.79 -9.62
C ARG A 430 -12.84 -31.05 -10.77
N SER A 431 -12.36 -30.86 -11.98
CA SER A 431 -13.05 -31.18 -13.22
C SER A 431 -12.08 -31.74 -14.25
N THR A 432 -12.55 -32.59 -15.15
CA THR A 432 -11.78 -33.03 -16.32
C THR A 432 -12.19 -32.30 -17.61
N ASP A 433 -13.35 -31.62 -17.61
CA ASP A 433 -14.02 -31.10 -18.81
C ASP A 433 -14.44 -29.61 -18.71
N LEU A 434 -14.13 -28.93 -17.59
CA LEU A 434 -14.62 -27.59 -17.23
C LEU A 434 -16.16 -27.47 -17.19
N LYS A 435 -16.89 -28.57 -17.04
CA LYS A 435 -18.36 -28.59 -16.98
C LYS A 435 -18.83 -29.28 -15.70
N THR A 436 -18.35 -30.48 -15.47
CA THR A 436 -18.71 -31.31 -14.31
C THR A 436 -17.65 -31.14 -13.24
N TRP A 437 -18.07 -30.76 -12.03
CA TRP A 437 -17.17 -30.50 -10.91
C TRP A 437 -17.52 -31.39 -9.72
N THR A 438 -16.50 -32.03 -9.15
CA THR A 438 -16.61 -32.79 -7.90
C THR A 438 -15.70 -32.19 -6.85
N ASN A 439 -16.05 -32.34 -5.57
CA ASN A 439 -15.19 -31.88 -4.49
C ASN A 439 -13.94 -32.77 -4.41
N ALA A 440 -12.77 -32.18 -4.55
CA ALA A 440 -11.49 -32.84 -4.29
C ALA A 440 -11.16 -32.80 -2.79
N GLN A 441 -11.43 -31.67 -2.15
CA GLN A 441 -11.31 -31.49 -0.69
C GLN A 441 -12.25 -30.38 -0.24
N THR A 442 -12.83 -30.53 0.95
CA THR A 442 -13.66 -29.50 1.60
C THR A 442 -13.08 -29.11 2.96
N ASN A 443 -13.62 -28.05 3.56
CA ASN A 443 -13.29 -27.59 4.91
C ASN A 443 -11.81 -27.23 5.12
N ILE A 444 -11.17 -26.65 4.09
CA ILE A 444 -9.80 -26.18 4.18
C ILE A 444 -9.80 -24.80 4.84
N ALA A 445 -9.38 -24.72 6.09
CA ALA A 445 -9.22 -23.45 6.78
C ALA A 445 -8.03 -22.66 6.19
N ALA A 446 -8.21 -21.36 6.02
CA ALA A 446 -7.11 -20.46 5.70
C ALA A 446 -6.11 -20.39 6.85
N VAL A 447 -4.82 -20.36 6.51
CA VAL A 447 -3.74 -20.03 7.44
C VAL A 447 -3.32 -18.60 7.14
N LYS A 448 -3.77 -17.65 7.96
CA LYS A 448 -3.68 -16.20 7.67
C LYS A 448 -4.35 -15.92 6.31
N ASP A 449 -3.64 -15.28 5.39
CA ASP A 449 -4.10 -14.94 4.05
C ASP A 449 -3.72 -15.98 2.98
N GLN A 450 -3.42 -17.21 3.38
CA GLN A 450 -3.04 -18.28 2.47
C GLN A 450 -3.87 -19.53 2.69
N GLY A 451 -4.34 -20.12 1.59
CA GLY A 451 -4.82 -21.48 1.59
C GLY A 451 -3.85 -22.39 0.83
N THR A 452 -3.75 -23.64 1.26
CA THR A 452 -2.88 -24.63 0.63
C THR A 452 -3.58 -25.98 0.60
N LEU A 453 -3.48 -26.67 -0.54
CA LEU A 453 -3.84 -28.06 -0.67
C LEU A 453 -2.73 -28.81 -1.39
N ARG A 454 -2.20 -29.83 -0.74
CA ARG A 454 -1.33 -30.84 -1.34
C ARG A 454 -2.19 -32.03 -1.75
N THR A 455 -2.26 -32.33 -3.05
CA THR A 455 -3.01 -33.49 -3.55
C THR A 455 -2.04 -34.50 -4.13
N ALA A 456 -1.91 -35.65 -3.48
CA ALA A 456 -1.17 -36.80 -4.01
C ALA A 456 -2.17 -37.74 -4.70
N THR A 457 -2.20 -37.75 -6.02
CA THR A 457 -2.78 -38.90 -6.74
C THR A 457 -2.06 -39.09 -8.07
N PRO A 458 -1.22 -40.13 -8.20
CA PRO A 458 -0.61 -40.52 -9.46
C PRO A 458 -1.68 -40.83 -10.53
N GLY A 459 -1.59 -40.18 -11.69
CA GLY A 459 -2.47 -40.41 -12.86
C GLY A 459 -3.57 -39.37 -13.06
N ASP A 460 -3.61 -38.32 -12.24
CA ASP A 460 -4.82 -37.53 -12.04
C ASP A 460 -4.71 -36.12 -12.65
N ALA A 461 -4.75 -36.05 -13.97
CA ALA A 461 -4.82 -34.80 -14.72
C ALA A 461 -6.23 -34.17 -14.65
N GLY A 462 -6.33 -32.93 -14.21
CA GLY A 462 -7.60 -32.21 -14.07
C GLY A 462 -7.44 -30.70 -13.97
N PHE A 463 -8.54 -29.98 -14.15
CA PHE A 463 -8.68 -28.58 -13.76
C PHE A 463 -9.10 -28.51 -12.30
N PHE A 464 -8.55 -27.54 -11.57
CA PHE A 464 -8.90 -27.27 -10.19
C PHE A 464 -9.47 -25.85 -10.06
N ARG A 465 -10.45 -25.68 -9.17
CA ARG A 465 -10.90 -24.37 -8.74
C ARG A 465 -11.08 -24.35 -7.24
N VAL A 466 -10.80 -23.19 -6.65
CA VAL A 466 -10.96 -22.95 -5.23
C VAL A 466 -12.26 -22.16 -5.03
N ARG A 467 -13.04 -22.54 -4.02
CA ARG A 467 -14.24 -21.80 -3.59
C ARG A 467 -14.11 -21.47 -2.12
N ASN A 468 -14.43 -20.22 -1.76
CA ASN A 468 -14.70 -19.86 -0.38
C ASN A 468 -16.10 -20.38 -0.02
N THR A 469 -16.19 -21.31 0.93
CA THR A 469 -17.46 -21.95 1.33
C THR A 469 -18.05 -21.34 2.59
N ALA A 470 -17.23 -20.71 3.44
CA ALA A 470 -17.69 -20.00 4.63
C ALA A 470 -16.66 -18.97 5.08
N LEU A 471 -17.13 -17.90 5.71
CA LEU A 471 -16.27 -16.88 6.30
C LEU A 471 -16.72 -16.62 7.74
N ALA A 472 -15.77 -16.66 8.67
CA ALA A 472 -16.01 -16.27 10.06
C ALA A 472 -16.49 -14.82 10.16
N ALA A 473 -17.23 -14.50 11.22
CA ALA A 473 -17.65 -13.13 11.48
C ALA A 473 -16.42 -12.22 11.66
N PHE A 474 -16.50 -11.02 11.08
CA PHE A 474 -15.45 -10.01 11.14
C PHE A 474 -16.09 -8.62 11.14
N ASP A 475 -15.34 -7.61 11.55
CA ASP A 475 -15.74 -6.22 11.53
C ASP A 475 -15.21 -5.53 10.25
N PRO A 476 -16.09 -5.11 9.31
CA PRO A 476 -15.66 -4.59 8.01
C PRO A 476 -15.15 -3.15 8.09
N ALA A 477 -14.37 -2.71 7.09
CA ALA A 477 -13.91 -1.32 6.98
C ALA A 477 -14.99 -0.32 6.50
N THR A 478 -16.24 -0.76 6.31
CA THR A 478 -17.40 0.09 5.97
C THR A 478 -18.45 0.07 7.08
N GLY A 479 -19.18 1.18 7.20
CA GLY A 479 -20.23 1.41 8.21
C GLY A 479 -21.53 0.62 7.99
N THR A 480 -21.69 -0.02 6.84
CA THR A 480 -22.80 -0.93 6.60
C THR A 480 -22.36 -2.36 6.91
N ALA A 481 -22.67 -2.81 8.13
CA ALA A 481 -22.86 -4.23 8.39
C ALA A 481 -24.13 -4.72 7.66
N THR A 482 -24.12 -4.69 6.33
CA THR A 482 -25.02 -5.49 5.48
C THR A 482 -24.16 -6.57 4.83
N GLY A 483 -23.82 -7.54 5.66
CA GLY A 483 -23.09 -8.74 5.25
C GLY A 483 -23.23 -9.88 6.25
N GLY A 484 -24.30 -9.90 7.05
CA GLY A 484 -24.76 -11.17 7.60
C GLY A 484 -25.13 -12.07 6.42
N GLY A 485 -24.52 -13.26 6.36
CA GLY A 485 -24.99 -14.35 5.52
C GLY A 485 -25.02 -14.04 4.02
N GLY A 486 -23.89 -13.62 3.46
CA GLY A 486 -23.68 -13.65 2.02
C GLY A 486 -22.44 -14.46 1.77
N GLY A 487 -22.58 -15.77 1.61
CA GLY A 487 -21.64 -16.53 0.81
C GLY A 487 -21.62 -15.88 -0.57
N GLY A 488 -20.77 -14.87 -0.74
CA GLY A 488 -20.22 -14.49 -2.02
C GLY A 488 -19.27 -15.60 -2.46
N GLY A 489 -19.79 -16.84 -2.54
CA GLY A 489 -19.34 -17.71 -3.60
C GLY A 489 -19.51 -16.84 -4.83
N GLY A 490 -18.39 -16.49 -5.48
CA GLY A 490 -18.43 -15.76 -6.74
C GLY A 490 -19.54 -16.39 -7.56
N GLY A 491 -20.64 -15.66 -7.68
CA GLY A 491 -21.86 -16.15 -8.27
C GLY A 491 -21.47 -16.64 -9.64
N ILE A 492 -21.65 -17.95 -9.81
CA ILE A 492 -21.52 -18.71 -11.04
C ILE A 492 -21.77 -17.78 -12.25
N PRO A 493 -20.87 -17.64 -13.24
CA PRO A 493 -21.38 -17.58 -14.60
C PRO A 493 -21.90 -18.99 -14.87
N PRO A 494 -23.21 -19.25 -14.86
CA PRO A 494 -23.74 -20.58 -15.13
C PRO A 494 -23.54 -20.81 -16.61
N GLY A 495 -22.40 -21.39 -16.94
CA GLY A 495 -22.01 -21.66 -18.30
C GLY A 495 -20.79 -22.54 -18.28
N GLY A 496 -20.87 -23.67 -18.99
CA GLY A 496 -19.67 -24.37 -19.42
C GLY A 496 -18.76 -23.47 -20.28
N PRO A 497 -17.67 -24.02 -20.82
CA PRO A 497 -16.77 -23.27 -21.70
C PRO A 497 -17.55 -22.58 -22.84
N THR A 498 -17.54 -21.25 -22.88
CA THR A 498 -18.28 -20.42 -23.85
C THR A 498 -17.44 -19.25 -24.34
N LEU A 499 -17.70 -18.75 -25.54
CA LEU A 499 -17.15 -17.45 -25.95
C LEU A 499 -18.18 -16.37 -25.59
N THR A 500 -17.74 -15.31 -24.89
CA THR A 500 -18.62 -14.17 -24.54
C THR A 500 -18.74 -13.18 -25.67
N SER A 501 -17.73 -13.09 -26.54
CA SER A 501 -17.81 -12.27 -27.75
C SER A 501 -16.85 -12.75 -28.82
N VAL A 502 -17.19 -12.42 -30.07
CA VAL A 502 -16.34 -12.58 -31.24
C VAL A 502 -16.38 -11.28 -32.04
N SER A 503 -15.22 -10.78 -32.45
CA SER A 503 -15.09 -9.56 -33.24
C SER A 503 -14.02 -9.74 -34.33
N PRO A 504 -14.24 -9.30 -35.57
CA PRO A 504 -15.51 -8.76 -36.11
C PRO A 504 -16.62 -9.82 -36.13
N ASN A 505 -17.88 -9.37 -36.19
CA ASN A 505 -19.07 -10.24 -36.24
C ASN A 505 -19.59 -10.49 -37.68
N THR A 506 -18.83 -10.05 -38.68
CA THR A 506 -19.10 -10.32 -40.11
C THR A 506 -17.79 -10.60 -40.84
N ALA A 507 -17.83 -11.42 -41.89
CA ALA A 507 -16.69 -11.69 -42.74
C ALA A 507 -17.10 -12.01 -44.17
N ALA A 508 -16.43 -11.38 -45.15
CA ALA A 508 -16.77 -11.51 -46.56
C ALA A 508 -16.22 -12.80 -47.18
N ARG A 509 -16.94 -13.35 -48.15
CA ARG A 509 -16.48 -14.50 -48.94
C ARG A 509 -15.24 -14.13 -49.76
N GLY A 510 -14.33 -15.08 -49.93
CA GLY A 510 -13.07 -14.88 -50.68
C GLY A 510 -12.01 -14.07 -49.92
N THR A 511 -12.21 -13.81 -48.62
CA THR A 511 -11.29 -12.98 -47.82
C THR A 511 -10.68 -13.76 -46.66
N THR A 512 -9.59 -13.22 -46.12
CA THR A 512 -8.99 -13.67 -44.87
C THR A 512 -9.39 -12.70 -43.76
N VAL A 513 -9.89 -13.23 -42.64
CA VAL A 513 -10.33 -12.45 -41.48
C VAL A 513 -9.59 -12.90 -40.21
N SER A 514 -9.12 -11.97 -39.40
CA SER A 514 -8.61 -12.25 -38.05
C SER A 514 -9.71 -11.97 -37.04
N LEU A 515 -10.09 -12.99 -36.28
CA LEU A 515 -11.10 -12.89 -35.23
C LEU A 515 -10.43 -12.78 -33.86
N THR A 516 -10.93 -11.87 -33.05
CA THR A 516 -10.71 -11.76 -31.60
C THR A 516 -11.89 -12.41 -30.89
N MET A 517 -11.60 -13.44 -30.09
CA MET A 517 -12.57 -14.24 -29.37
C MET A 517 -12.31 -14.08 -27.87
N ILE A 518 -13.32 -13.66 -27.12
CA ILE A 518 -13.20 -13.52 -25.67
C ILE A 518 -13.76 -14.78 -25.01
N LEU A 519 -12.91 -15.46 -24.25
CA LEU A 519 -13.30 -16.59 -23.44
C LEU A 519 -14.18 -16.11 -22.28
N GLY A 520 -15.30 -16.78 -22.08
CA GLY A 520 -16.21 -16.56 -20.97
C GLY A 520 -16.50 -17.85 -20.20
N GLY A 521 -17.25 -17.72 -19.11
CA GLY A 521 -17.46 -18.82 -18.18
C GLY A 521 -16.14 -19.24 -17.52
N MET A 522 -15.90 -20.54 -17.37
CA MET A 522 -14.65 -21.05 -16.81
C MET A 522 -13.60 -21.26 -17.89
N THR A 523 -12.49 -20.53 -17.77
CA THR A 523 -11.41 -20.51 -18.76
C THR A 523 -10.23 -21.40 -18.32
N PRO A 524 -9.45 -21.98 -19.25
CA PRO A 524 -8.25 -22.73 -18.90
C PRO A 524 -7.18 -21.80 -18.30
N PRO A 525 -6.13 -22.34 -17.64
CA PRO A 525 -5.02 -21.53 -17.15
C PRO A 525 -4.49 -20.56 -18.22
N PRO A 526 -4.16 -19.30 -17.89
CA PRO A 526 -3.73 -18.28 -18.87
C PRO A 526 -2.51 -18.68 -19.72
N THR A 527 -1.68 -19.58 -19.19
CA THR A 527 -0.47 -20.10 -19.85
C THR A 527 -0.75 -21.21 -20.87
N LEU A 528 -1.96 -21.77 -20.90
CA LEU A 528 -2.31 -22.87 -21.80
C LEU A 528 -2.71 -22.33 -23.19
N ALA A 529 -2.02 -22.75 -24.23
CA ALA A 529 -2.34 -22.35 -25.61
C ALA A 529 -3.53 -23.16 -26.19
N PRO A 530 -4.37 -22.54 -27.04
CA PRO A 530 -5.41 -23.26 -27.78
C PRO A 530 -4.79 -24.19 -28.83
N THR A 531 -5.43 -25.33 -29.09
CA THR A 531 -5.02 -26.32 -30.10
C THR A 531 -5.66 -26.07 -31.46
N SER A 532 -6.89 -25.56 -31.49
CA SER A 532 -7.57 -25.22 -32.74
C SER A 532 -8.65 -24.17 -32.54
N ALA A 533 -9.07 -23.54 -33.63
CA ALA A 533 -10.23 -22.65 -33.67
C ALA A 533 -11.01 -22.93 -34.95
N GLN A 534 -12.34 -22.83 -34.89
CA GLN A 534 -13.21 -23.01 -36.06
C GLN A 534 -14.19 -21.84 -36.21
N LEU A 535 -14.48 -21.50 -37.46
CA LEU A 535 -15.57 -20.64 -37.89
C LEU A 535 -16.48 -21.49 -38.78
N GLY A 536 -17.61 -21.97 -38.27
CA GLY A 536 -18.42 -22.98 -38.96
C GLY A 536 -17.59 -24.24 -39.22
N THR A 537 -17.29 -24.52 -40.49
CA THR A 537 -16.42 -25.62 -40.93
C THR A 537 -14.99 -25.19 -41.28
N PHE A 538 -14.67 -23.90 -41.15
CA PHE A 538 -13.36 -23.35 -41.54
C PHE A 538 -12.37 -23.41 -40.38
N ASN A 539 -11.17 -23.94 -40.64
CA ASN A 539 -10.10 -24.02 -39.65
C ASN A 539 -9.36 -22.68 -39.53
N GLY A 540 -9.13 -22.25 -38.29
CA GLY A 540 -8.31 -21.09 -37.97
C GLY A 540 -6.82 -21.42 -37.93
N SER A 541 -5.99 -20.46 -38.31
CA SER A 541 -4.53 -20.45 -38.22
C SER A 541 -4.05 -19.26 -37.38
N ASN A 542 -2.74 -19.14 -37.14
CA ASN A 542 -2.13 -18.05 -36.36
C ASN A 542 -2.79 -17.84 -34.99
N LEU A 543 -3.02 -18.93 -34.26
CA LEU A 543 -3.67 -18.85 -32.95
C LEU A 543 -2.74 -18.18 -31.94
N GLN A 544 -3.24 -17.16 -31.25
CA GLN A 544 -2.54 -16.52 -30.13
C GLN A 544 -3.48 -16.36 -28.94
N ARG A 545 -2.91 -16.35 -27.74
CA ARG A 545 -3.66 -16.14 -26.49
C ARG A 545 -3.01 -15.07 -25.63
N ASN A 546 -3.84 -14.18 -25.10
CA ASN A 546 -3.46 -13.22 -24.07
C ASN A 546 -4.57 -13.16 -23.00
N GLY A 547 -4.34 -13.78 -21.84
CA GLY A 547 -5.35 -13.92 -20.78
C GLY A 547 -6.59 -14.66 -21.27
N ASN A 548 -7.72 -13.96 -21.29
CA ASN A 548 -9.01 -14.48 -21.78
C ASN A 548 -9.28 -14.15 -23.26
N THR A 549 -8.33 -13.51 -23.95
CA THR A 549 -8.47 -13.19 -25.37
C THR A 549 -7.73 -14.22 -26.21
N VAL A 550 -8.40 -14.77 -27.21
CA VAL A 550 -7.79 -15.62 -28.25
C VAL A 550 -7.96 -14.93 -29.59
N THR A 551 -6.89 -14.87 -30.40
CA THR A 551 -6.98 -14.45 -31.79
C THR A 551 -6.69 -15.62 -32.72
N ALA A 552 -7.40 -15.70 -33.83
CA ALA A 552 -7.17 -16.68 -34.88
C ALA A 552 -7.53 -16.10 -36.25
N THR A 553 -6.86 -16.55 -37.30
CA THR A 553 -7.05 -16.09 -38.68
C THR A 553 -7.76 -17.17 -39.49
N PHE A 554 -8.79 -16.79 -40.24
CA PHE A 554 -9.63 -17.70 -41.03
C PHE A 554 -9.63 -17.26 -42.49
N THR A 555 -9.47 -18.21 -43.41
CA THR A 555 -9.65 -17.97 -44.85
C THR A 555 -11.05 -18.43 -45.25
N ILE A 556 -11.89 -17.53 -45.75
CA ILE A 556 -13.26 -17.83 -46.15
C ILE A 556 -13.31 -18.01 -47.67
N PRO A 557 -13.64 -19.20 -48.20
CA PRO A 557 -13.75 -19.43 -49.63
C PRO A 557 -14.80 -18.52 -50.29
N ALA A 558 -14.61 -18.17 -51.56
CA ALA A 558 -15.62 -17.44 -52.34
C ALA A 558 -16.97 -18.20 -52.42
N THR A 559 -16.92 -19.54 -52.31
CA THR A 559 -18.06 -20.45 -52.33
C THR A 559 -18.69 -20.70 -50.95
N ALA A 560 -18.26 -19.99 -49.90
CA ALA A 560 -18.79 -20.19 -48.57
C ALA A 560 -20.33 -19.94 -48.51
N PRO A 561 -21.08 -20.76 -47.76
CA PRO A 561 -22.51 -20.54 -47.58
C PRO A 561 -22.77 -19.25 -46.79
N SER A 562 -23.78 -18.48 -47.21
CA SER A 562 -24.25 -17.31 -46.48
C SER A 562 -25.04 -17.70 -45.24
N GLY A 563 -24.96 -16.87 -44.21
CA GLY A 563 -25.73 -17.02 -42.98
C GLY A 563 -24.87 -16.95 -41.71
N PRO A 564 -25.53 -17.08 -40.55
CA PRO A 564 -24.86 -17.06 -39.26
C PRO A 564 -24.00 -18.32 -39.07
N GLN A 565 -22.83 -18.13 -38.45
CA GLN A 565 -21.82 -19.14 -38.21
C GLN A 565 -21.52 -19.23 -36.71
N THR A 566 -21.34 -20.46 -36.23
CA THR A 566 -20.81 -20.73 -34.89
C THR A 566 -19.29 -20.57 -34.92
N VAL A 567 -18.75 -19.90 -33.92
CA VAL A 567 -17.29 -19.80 -33.72
C VAL A 567 -16.91 -20.62 -32.51
N SER A 568 -15.81 -21.36 -32.59
CA SER A 568 -15.29 -22.14 -31.48
C SER A 568 -13.78 -22.09 -31.36
N VAL A 569 -13.29 -22.26 -30.13
CA VAL A 569 -11.87 -22.41 -29.80
C VAL A 569 -11.71 -23.64 -28.93
N THR A 570 -10.78 -24.51 -29.31
CA THR A 570 -10.47 -25.74 -28.61
C THR A 570 -9.14 -25.61 -27.89
N PHE A 571 -9.11 -26.04 -26.65
CA PHE A 571 -7.92 -26.18 -25.83
C PHE A 571 -7.63 -27.66 -25.59
N PRO A 572 -6.35 -28.03 -25.40
CA PRO A 572 -6.04 -29.35 -24.88
C PRO A 572 -6.69 -29.45 -23.50
N GLY A 573 -7.39 -30.55 -23.24
CA GLY A 573 -7.80 -30.87 -21.88
C GLY A 573 -6.61 -31.42 -21.09
N PRO A 574 -6.84 -31.76 -19.83
CA PRO A 574 -5.82 -32.38 -18.99
C PRO A 574 -5.31 -33.68 -19.64
N PRO A 575 -4.04 -34.08 -19.42
CA PRO A 575 -3.51 -35.34 -19.95
C PRO A 575 -4.47 -36.53 -19.79
N GLY A 576 -4.86 -37.14 -20.92
CA GLY A 576 -5.79 -38.28 -20.94
C GLY A 576 -7.29 -37.94 -20.88
N GLN A 577 -7.69 -36.66 -20.85
CA GLN A 577 -9.09 -36.23 -20.66
C GLN A 577 -9.73 -35.52 -21.88
N GLY A 578 -9.24 -35.79 -23.09
CA GLY A 578 -9.80 -35.19 -24.32
C GLY A 578 -9.59 -33.68 -24.41
N ALA A 579 -10.24 -33.00 -25.36
CA ALA A 579 -10.10 -31.56 -25.57
C ALA A 579 -11.32 -30.78 -25.06
N VAL A 580 -11.12 -29.53 -24.64
CA VAL A 580 -12.20 -28.65 -24.16
C VAL A 580 -12.50 -27.57 -25.19
N THR A 581 -13.75 -27.45 -25.62
CA THR A 581 -14.18 -26.49 -26.66
C THR A 581 -15.06 -25.39 -26.06
N PHE A 582 -14.68 -24.13 -26.36
CA PHE A 582 -15.45 -22.92 -26.12
C PHE A 582 -16.17 -22.57 -27.41
N SER A 583 -17.46 -22.24 -27.37
CA SER A 583 -18.20 -21.88 -28.59
C SER A 583 -19.20 -20.78 -28.34
N LEU A 584 -19.49 -20.00 -29.39
CA LEU A 584 -20.61 -19.06 -29.44
C LEU A 584 -21.36 -19.28 -30.77
N ALA A 585 -22.62 -19.69 -30.64
CA ALA A 585 -23.49 -19.91 -31.80
C ALA A 585 -23.86 -18.58 -32.45
N ASN A 586 -23.97 -18.56 -33.77
CA ASN A 586 -24.33 -17.37 -34.56
C ASN A 586 -23.44 -16.13 -34.26
N ALA A 587 -22.18 -16.36 -33.91
CA ALA A 587 -21.24 -15.32 -33.49
C ALA A 587 -20.75 -14.43 -34.64
N LEU A 588 -20.79 -14.95 -35.88
CA LEU A 588 -20.35 -14.24 -37.07
C LEU A 588 -21.31 -14.51 -38.23
N THR A 589 -21.60 -13.52 -39.06
CA THR A 589 -22.40 -13.69 -40.28
C THR A 589 -21.53 -13.60 -41.53
N ILE A 590 -21.63 -14.59 -42.41
CA ILE A 590 -21.08 -14.52 -43.77
C ILE A 590 -22.21 -14.04 -44.69
N PRO A 591 -22.08 -12.88 -45.36
CA PRO A 591 -23.11 -12.34 -46.23
C PRO A 591 -23.24 -13.14 -47.52
#